data_AF-A0AA37XI72-F1
#
_entry.id   AF-A0AA37XI72-F1
#
_cell.length_a   1.000
_cell.length_b   1.000
_cell.length_c   1.000
_cell.angle_alpha   90.00
_cell.angle_beta   90.00
_cell.angle_gamma   90.00
#
_symmetry.space_group_name_H-M   'P 1'
#
loop_
_entity.id
_entity.type
_entity.pdbx_description
1 polymer ?
#
loop_
_entity_poly.entity_id
_entity_poly.type
_entity_poly.pdbx_seq_one_letter_code
_entity_poly.pdbx_strand_id
1 'polypeptide(L)'
;MATTTSKTTLDADVTKPSNTAPGDGPADTTDPTETAVSVTPQPNDEAMKVGTVNAVKPGPKVTRPRVDKSKSRVETYDAVRPDGTVVTVTHDIDTGETSTAEK
;
A
#
# COMPACT_ATOMS: atom_id res chain seq x y z
N MET A 1 18.35 16.31 14.30
CA MET A 1 18.28 14.88 13.92
C MET A 1 16.92 14.36 14.34
N ALA A 2 15.94 14.40 13.44
CA ALA A 2 14.62 13.81 13.65
C ALA A 2 14.47 12.66 12.65
N THR A 3 14.55 11.43 13.13
CA THR A 3 14.20 10.21 12.41
C THR A 3 12.70 10.20 12.19
N THR A 4 12.24 10.78 11.08
CA THR A 4 10.86 10.61 10.62
C THR A 4 10.85 9.51 9.58
N THR A 5 10.39 8.32 9.98
CA THR A 5 9.83 7.36 9.04
C THR A 5 8.72 8.11 8.29
N SER A 6 9.01 8.55 7.06
CA SER A 6 8.09 9.32 6.21
C SER A 6 6.98 8.40 5.74
N LYS A 7 6.04 8.11 6.63
CA LYS A 7 4.85 7.34 6.30
C LYS A 7 3.82 8.33 5.77
N THR A 8 3.70 8.41 4.45
CA THR A 8 2.62 9.15 3.79
C THR A 8 1.35 8.29 3.86
N THR A 9 0.33 8.80 4.54
CA THR A 9 -0.96 8.10 4.76
C THR A 9 -2.11 9.06 4.54
N LEU A 10 -3.27 8.54 4.15
CA LEU A 10 -4.48 9.33 4.02
C LEU A 10 -4.94 9.91 5.37
N ASP A 11 -5.28 11.20 5.37
CA ASP A 11 -5.91 11.86 6.50
C ASP A 11 -7.37 11.38 6.67
N ALA A 12 -7.76 11.04 7.91
CA ALA A 12 -9.13 10.65 8.23
C ALA A 12 -10.07 11.85 8.47
N ASP A 13 -9.50 13.00 8.83
CA ASP A 13 -10.21 14.24 9.12
C ASP A 13 -10.25 15.13 7.86
N VAL A 14 -11.42 15.70 7.58
CA VAL A 14 -11.68 16.59 6.42
C VAL A 14 -12.06 17.99 6.87
N THR A 15 -11.96 18.24 8.16
CA THR A 15 -12.24 19.55 8.77
C THR A 15 -10.98 20.35 9.02
N LYS A 16 -9.82 19.68 9.08
CA LYS A 16 -8.53 20.30 9.38
C LYS A 16 -7.66 20.43 8.12
N PRO A 17 -6.60 21.25 8.18
CA PRO A 17 -5.54 21.21 7.18
C PRO A 17 -5.00 19.79 6.99
N SER A 18 -4.60 19.46 5.76
CA SER A 18 -3.97 18.16 5.50
C SER A 18 -2.60 18.10 6.18
N ASN A 19 -2.25 16.92 6.71
CA ASN A 19 -0.97 16.66 7.33
C ASN A 19 0.06 16.08 6.34
N THR A 20 -0.28 15.97 5.04
CA THR A 20 0.67 15.51 4.02
C THR A 20 1.80 16.51 3.82
N ALA A 21 2.97 15.98 3.45
CA ALA A 21 4.15 16.81 3.25
C ALA A 21 3.97 17.77 2.05
N PRO A 22 4.63 18.93 2.04
CA PRO A 22 4.61 19.81 0.87
C PRO A 22 5.09 19.09 -0.40
N GLY A 23 4.26 19.11 -1.45
CA GLY A 23 4.52 18.39 -2.71
C GLY A 23 3.89 16.99 -2.79
N ASP A 24 3.43 16.46 -1.66
CA ASP A 24 2.74 15.19 -1.53
C ASP A 24 1.22 15.44 -1.66
N GLY A 25 0.61 14.85 -2.69
CA GLY A 25 -0.84 14.93 -2.86
C GLY A 25 -1.54 14.23 -1.70
N PRO A 26 -2.78 14.62 -1.33
CA PRO A 26 -3.47 13.98 -0.22
C PRO A 26 -3.78 12.49 -0.46
N ALA A 27 -3.56 11.97 -1.67
CA ALA A 27 -3.70 10.57 -2.04
C ALA A 27 -2.38 9.84 -2.36
N ASP A 28 -1.23 10.46 -2.08
CA ASP A 28 0.08 9.89 -2.42
C ASP A 28 0.59 8.95 -1.30
N THR A 29 -0.07 7.80 -1.18
CA THR A 29 0.19 6.80 -0.15
C THR A 29 1.26 5.80 -0.59
N THR A 30 2.15 5.40 0.32
CA THR A 30 3.15 4.35 0.04
C THR A 30 2.62 2.91 0.18
N ASP A 31 1.38 2.73 0.66
CA ASP A 31 0.72 1.44 0.81
C ASP A 31 -0.11 1.11 -0.46
N PRO A 32 0.23 0.06 -1.23
CA PRO A 32 -0.52 -0.30 -2.45
C PRO A 32 -1.92 -0.86 -2.17
N THR A 33 -2.27 -1.10 -0.89
CA THR A 33 -3.60 -1.55 -0.46
C THR A 33 -4.46 -0.43 0.09
N GLU A 34 -3.90 0.78 0.22
CA GLU A 34 -4.62 1.96 0.66
C GLU A 34 -5.33 2.60 -0.53
N THR A 35 -6.65 2.74 -0.42
CA THR A 35 -7.50 3.35 -1.45
C THR A 35 -7.98 4.70 -0.94
N ALA A 36 -7.91 5.74 -1.75
CA ALA A 36 -8.50 7.03 -1.43
C ALA A 36 -9.95 7.13 -1.95
N VAL A 37 -10.84 7.72 -1.15
CA VAL A 37 -12.21 8.03 -1.55
C VAL A 37 -12.43 9.52 -1.42
N SER A 38 -12.90 10.14 -2.52
CA SER A 38 -13.27 11.56 -2.53
C SER A 38 -14.47 11.83 -1.64
N VAL A 39 -14.40 12.92 -0.89
CA VAL A 39 -15.48 13.36 0.01
C VAL A 39 -15.66 14.87 -0.12
N THR A 40 -16.85 15.36 0.17
CA THR A 40 -17.11 16.81 0.24
C THR A 40 -16.26 17.40 1.37
N PRO A 41 -15.36 18.35 1.11
CA PRO A 41 -14.56 18.98 2.16
C PRO A 41 -15.44 19.73 3.16
N GLN A 42 -15.08 19.72 4.44
CA GLN A 42 -15.82 20.41 5.50
C GLN A 42 -14.89 21.31 6.32
N PRO A 43 -14.25 22.33 5.71
CA PRO A 43 -13.18 23.09 6.34
C PRO A 43 -13.65 23.81 7.61
N ASN A 44 -12.86 23.71 8.67
CA ASN A 44 -13.00 24.53 9.87
C ASN A 44 -12.29 25.89 9.69
N ASP A 45 -12.43 26.78 10.67
CA ASP A 45 -11.82 28.12 10.63
C ASP A 45 -10.29 28.12 10.45
N GLU A 46 -9.62 27.06 10.88
CA GLU A 46 -8.17 26.89 10.72
C GLU A 46 -7.81 26.47 9.30
N ALA A 47 -8.52 25.49 8.73
CA ALA A 47 -8.39 25.08 7.33
C ALA A 47 -8.71 26.22 6.35
N MET A 48 -9.71 27.05 6.67
CA MET A 48 -10.05 28.25 5.90
C MET A 48 -8.92 29.30 5.92
N LYS A 49 -8.17 29.41 7.03
CA LYS A 49 -7.03 30.34 7.16
C LYS A 49 -5.79 29.86 6.42
N VAL A 50 -5.50 28.56 6.50
CA VAL A 50 -4.33 27.95 5.83
C VAL A 50 -4.59 27.73 4.33
N GLY A 51 -5.85 27.69 3.92
CA GLY A 51 -6.26 27.51 2.52
C GLY A 51 -6.11 26.07 2.02
N THR A 52 -5.84 25.12 2.92
CA THR A 52 -5.74 23.69 2.62
C THR A 52 -6.76 22.94 3.45
N VAL A 53 -7.56 22.09 2.79
CA VAL A 53 -8.49 21.17 3.44
C VAL A 53 -8.37 19.82 2.75
N ASN A 54 -8.38 18.77 3.55
CA ASN A 54 -8.37 17.42 3.00
C ASN A 54 -9.71 17.08 2.33
N ALA A 55 -9.66 16.55 1.11
CA ALA A 55 -10.82 16.20 0.28
C ALA A 55 -10.93 14.69 0.01
N VAL A 56 -10.05 13.89 0.60
CA VAL A 56 -9.99 12.43 0.42
C VAL A 56 -9.86 11.73 1.77
N LYS A 57 -10.50 10.58 1.93
CA LYS A 57 -10.37 9.74 3.12
C LYS A 57 -9.89 8.34 2.77
N PRO A 58 -9.32 7.60 3.73
CA PRO A 58 -9.12 6.16 3.58
C PRO A 58 -10.44 5.48 3.22
N GLY A 59 -10.45 4.83 2.06
CA GLY A 59 -11.52 3.93 1.64
C GLY A 59 -11.48 2.61 2.41
N PRO A 60 -12.50 1.77 2.24
CA PRO A 60 -12.49 0.42 2.81
C PRO A 60 -11.27 -0.35 2.29
N LYS A 61 -10.43 -0.85 3.21
CA LYS A 61 -9.29 -1.69 2.85
C LYS A 61 -9.81 -2.96 2.19
N VAL A 62 -9.43 -3.18 0.93
CA VAL A 62 -9.73 -4.43 0.24
C VAL A 62 -8.84 -5.50 0.84
N THR A 63 -9.36 -6.25 1.80
CA THR A 63 -8.75 -7.52 2.19
C THR A 63 -8.90 -8.46 1.01
N ARG A 64 -7.80 -8.74 0.30
CA ARG A 64 -7.79 -9.80 -0.72
C ARG A 64 -8.33 -11.07 -0.05
N PRO A 65 -9.39 -11.70 -0.60
CA PRO A 65 -9.89 -12.95 -0.04
C PRO A 65 -8.73 -13.96 -0.01
N ARG A 66 -8.60 -14.68 1.09
CA ARG A 66 -7.61 -15.74 1.23
C ARG A 66 -7.95 -16.81 0.19
N VAL A 67 -7.15 -16.89 -0.87
CA VAL A 67 -7.33 -17.90 -1.92
C VAL A 67 -7.07 -19.27 -1.28
N ASP A 68 -7.97 -20.21 -1.53
CA ASP A 68 -7.78 -21.61 -1.14
C ASP A 68 -6.68 -22.21 -2.02
N LYS A 69 -5.46 -22.28 -1.48
CA LYS A 69 -4.28 -22.80 -2.18
C LYS A 69 -4.34 -24.30 -2.46
N SER A 70 -5.32 -25.04 -1.92
CA SER A 70 -5.41 -26.50 -2.09
C SER A 70 -5.73 -26.95 -3.52
N LYS A 71 -6.23 -26.03 -4.36
CA LYS A 71 -6.55 -26.28 -5.77
C LYS A 71 -5.70 -25.46 -6.74
N SER A 72 -4.76 -24.67 -6.23
CA SER A 72 -3.90 -23.84 -7.07
C SER A 72 -3.02 -24.71 -7.96
N ARG A 73 -2.86 -24.29 -9.21
CA ARG A 73 -1.85 -24.84 -10.11
C ARG A 73 -0.50 -24.24 -9.74
N VAL A 74 0.43 -25.11 -9.36
CA VAL A 74 1.75 -24.74 -8.89
C VAL A 74 2.81 -25.33 -9.81
N GLU A 75 3.73 -24.49 -10.28
CA GLU A 75 4.95 -24.89 -10.97
C GLU A 75 6.11 -24.90 -9.98
N THR A 76 6.93 -25.96 -10.02
CA THR A 76 8.13 -26.05 -9.18
C THR A 76 9.32 -26.39 -10.07
N TYR A 77 10.38 -25.57 -10.02
CA TYR A 77 11.59 -25.77 -10.80
C TYR A 77 12.84 -25.36 -10.02
N ASP A 78 13.96 -26.01 -10.32
CA ASP A 78 15.26 -25.65 -9.75
C ASP A 78 15.87 -24.50 -10.56
N ALA A 79 16.36 -23.48 -9.87
CA ALA A 79 17.04 -22.32 -10.45
C ALA A 79 18.37 -22.07 -9.73
N VAL A 80 19.36 -21.57 -10.47
CA VAL A 80 20.67 -21.21 -9.90
C VAL A 80 20.65 -19.72 -9.57
N ARG A 81 20.93 -19.38 -8.31
CA ARG A 81 21.10 -18.00 -7.87
C ARG A 81 22.39 -17.40 -8.45
N PRO A 82 22.53 -16.06 -8.46
CA PRO A 82 23.78 -15.40 -8.88
C PRO A 82 25.01 -15.81 -8.05
N ASP A 83 24.81 -16.31 -6.83
CA ASP A 83 25.86 -16.82 -5.94
C ASP A 83 26.27 -18.28 -6.23
N GLY A 84 25.63 -18.92 -7.21
CA GLY A 84 25.88 -20.32 -7.60
C GLY A 84 25.10 -21.37 -6.79
N THR A 85 24.29 -20.97 -5.80
CA THR A 85 23.44 -21.90 -5.03
C THR A 85 22.20 -22.30 -5.82
N VAL A 86 21.77 -23.56 -5.70
CA VAL A 86 20.54 -24.05 -6.33
C VAL A 86 19.38 -23.82 -5.36
N VAL A 87 18.35 -23.14 -5.85
CA VAL A 87 17.09 -22.95 -5.13
C VAL A 87 15.96 -23.64 -5.86
N THR A 88 15.02 -24.18 -5.10
CA THR A 88 13.75 -24.65 -5.63
C THR A 88 12.77 -23.47 -5.62
N VAL A 89 12.35 -23.05 -6.81
CA VAL A 89 11.37 -21.98 -7.02
C VAL A 89 10.00 -22.63 -7.15
N THR A 90 9.05 -22.16 -6.36
CA THR A 90 7.64 -22.54 -6.42
C THR A 90 6.83 -21.33 -6.88
N HIS A 91 6.15 -21.46 -8.01
CA HIS A 91 5.32 -20.43 -8.60
C HIS A 91 3.85 -20.89 -8.63
N ASP A 92 2.97 -20.15 -7.97
CA ASP A 92 1.52 -20.38 -8.02
C ASP A 92 0.96 -19.59 -9.21
N ILE A 93 0.49 -20.31 -10.25
CA ILE A 93 0.00 -19.71 -11.50
C ILE A 93 -1.30 -18.92 -11.28
N ASP A 94 -2.12 -19.34 -10.32
CA ASP A 94 -3.45 -18.78 -10.13
C ASP A 94 -3.41 -17.48 -9.29
N THR A 95 -2.39 -17.31 -8.45
CA THR A 95 -2.19 -16.12 -7.61
C THR A 95 -1.02 -15.24 -8.06
N GLY A 96 -0.10 -15.77 -8.87
CA GLY A 96 1.16 -15.14 -9.24
C GLY A 96 2.19 -15.10 -8.10
N GLU A 97 1.91 -15.72 -6.96
CA GLU A 97 2.81 -15.74 -5.81
C GLU A 97 3.99 -16.66 -6.10
N THR A 98 5.21 -16.17 -5.84
CA THR A 98 6.44 -16.94 -6.06
C THR A 98 7.20 -17.03 -4.75
N SER A 99 7.60 -18.25 -4.37
CA SER A 99 8.47 -18.50 -3.23
C SER A 99 9.71 -19.27 -3.66
N THR A 100 10.80 -19.07 -2.94
CA THR A 100 12.06 -19.80 -3.16
C THR A 100 12.43 -20.51 -1.87
N ALA A 101 12.62 -21.83 -1.94
CA ALA A 101 13.22 -22.61 -0.87
C ALA A 101 14.68 -22.93 -1.24
N GLU A 102 15.57 -22.79 -0.27
CA GLU A 102 16.92 -23.34 -0.40
C GLU A 102 16.84 -24.86 -0.33
N LYS A 103 17.70 -25.52 -1.12
CA LYS A 103 17.78 -26.97 -1.18
C LYS A 103 18.78 -27.52 -0.17
#